data_AF-A0A6P0CFH7-F1
#
_entry.id   AF-A0A6P0CFH7-F1
#
_cell.length_a   1.000
_cell.length_b   1.000
_cell.length_c   1.000
_cell.angle_alpha   90.00
_cell.angle_beta   90.00
_cell.angle_gamma   90.00
#
_symmetry.space_group_name_H-M   'P 1'
#
loop_
_entity.id
_entity.type
_entity.pdbx_description
1 polymer ?
#
loop_
_entity_poly.entity_id
_entity_poly.type
_entity_poly.pdbx_seq_one_letter_code
_entity_poly.pdbx_strand_id
1 'polypeptide(L)'
;MLTFQACVGSCYCAGQGEDVSMSRIAFEMRDQMDGISEADFEDTMGLSKSAFRDYLWTAADQEDKCLAQEGESAPNFSAHTLNAEGGIFSGLLDLSDLRGAPVSLIFGCYTCPVFRRQSDRMKELIQHYCGRVQFVFVYVLEVHPTDGWNTESNRTAAVMYAQPINLEDRAKIANDWRKAYEFKSPVVLGWPDNRINADYAGEPERLYVLDGDGIVTFKSEQGPYYDSHLEDWAASLENVVRPI
;
A
#
# COMPACT_ATOMS: atom_id res chain seq x y z
N MET A 1 3.40 -3.42 27.19
CA MET A 1 4.26 -2.27 27.52
C MET A 1 5.59 -2.49 26.82
N LEU A 2 5.74 -1.97 25.59
CA LEU A 2 6.95 -2.13 24.77
C LEU A 2 7.58 -0.75 24.63
N THR A 3 8.75 -0.58 25.24
CA THR A 3 9.54 0.66 25.27
C THR A 3 10.55 0.67 24.12
N PHE A 4 10.54 1.72 23.29
CA PHE A 4 11.54 1.96 22.24
C PHE A 4 12.55 3.03 22.66
N GLN A 5 13.82 2.78 22.36
CA GLN A 5 14.99 3.55 22.78
C GLN A 5 15.55 4.38 21.61
N ALA A 6 15.82 5.66 21.86
CA ALA A 6 16.14 6.69 20.87
C ALA A 6 17.62 6.74 20.47
N CYS A 7 17.89 7.15 19.22
CA CYS A 7 19.20 7.58 18.72
C CYS A 7 19.06 8.90 17.94
N VAL A 8 20.09 9.74 18.03
CA VAL A 8 20.12 11.19 17.76
C VAL A 8 21.05 11.48 16.57
N GLY A 9 20.73 12.45 15.68
CA GLY A 9 21.75 13.02 14.77
C GLY A 9 21.32 13.72 13.46
N SER A 10 20.80 14.96 13.59
CA SER A 10 20.96 16.18 12.75
C SER A 10 20.97 16.18 11.19
N CYS A 11 19.86 16.73 10.65
CA CYS A 11 19.65 17.80 9.64
C CYS A 11 20.52 17.94 8.36
N TYR A 12 19.83 18.13 7.22
CA TYR A 12 20.00 19.31 6.33
C TYR A 12 18.76 19.53 5.42
N CYS A 13 18.42 20.80 5.17
CA CYS A 13 17.22 21.27 4.46
C CYS A 13 17.45 21.59 2.97
N ALA A 14 16.35 21.58 2.20
CA ALA A 14 15.83 22.68 1.33
C ALA A 14 15.54 22.29 -0.14
N GLY A 15 14.38 22.77 -0.64
CA GLY A 15 14.13 22.99 -2.07
C GLY A 15 12.68 22.79 -2.50
N GLN A 16 11.94 23.90 -2.67
CA GLN A 16 10.57 23.97 -3.17
C GLN A 16 10.46 23.71 -4.68
N GLY A 17 9.30 23.23 -5.15
CA GLY A 17 8.89 23.45 -6.55
C GLY A 17 7.83 22.50 -7.11
N GLU A 18 6.63 23.07 -7.28
CA GLU A 18 5.61 22.76 -8.30
C GLU A 18 4.55 21.67 -8.01
N ASP A 19 3.33 22.23 -7.88
CA ASP A 19 2.00 21.64 -7.77
C ASP A 19 1.60 20.94 -9.08
N VAL A 20 1.43 19.62 -9.04
CA VAL A 20 0.92 18.83 -10.18
C VAL A 20 -0.13 17.84 -9.69
N SER A 21 -1.40 18.23 -9.82
CA SER A 21 -2.57 17.37 -9.59
C SER A 21 -2.72 16.31 -10.70
N MET A 22 -2.54 15.03 -10.30
CA MET A 22 -3.14 13.72 -10.68
C MET A 22 -3.72 13.43 -12.08
N SER A 23 -4.01 14.42 -12.93
CA SER A 23 -4.55 14.22 -14.28
C SER A 23 -3.51 13.85 -15.34
N ARG A 24 -2.21 14.09 -15.09
CA ARG A 24 -1.14 13.88 -16.09
C ARG A 24 -0.60 12.45 -16.16
N ILE A 25 -0.65 11.67 -15.10
CA ILE A 25 0.09 10.39 -15.04
C ILE A 25 -0.66 9.25 -15.75
N ALA A 26 -1.99 9.16 -15.56
CA ALA A 26 -2.83 8.31 -16.40
C ALA A 26 -2.78 8.73 -17.88
N PHE A 27 -2.51 10.01 -18.15
CA PHE A 27 -2.39 10.55 -19.50
C PHE A 27 -1.04 10.19 -20.14
N GLU A 28 0.08 10.25 -19.42
CA GLU A 28 1.43 9.98 -19.95
C GLU A 28 1.64 8.49 -20.33
N MET A 29 1.17 7.53 -19.53
CA MET A 29 1.18 6.11 -19.94
C MET A 29 0.14 5.80 -21.04
N ARG A 30 -1.00 6.49 -21.04
CA ARG A 30 -2.00 6.38 -22.12
C ARG A 30 -1.48 6.93 -23.45
N ASP A 31 -0.76 8.05 -23.41
CA ASP A 31 -0.20 8.74 -24.58
C ASP A 31 0.92 7.92 -25.21
N GLN A 32 1.73 7.23 -24.39
CA GLN A 32 2.74 6.27 -24.87
C GLN A 32 2.13 4.96 -25.39
N MET A 33 1.02 4.50 -24.79
CA MET A 33 0.35 3.26 -25.20
C MET A 33 -0.20 3.34 -26.63
N ASP A 34 -0.67 4.50 -27.08
CA ASP A 34 -1.15 4.68 -28.46
C ASP A 34 0.00 4.61 -29.49
N GLY A 35 1.25 4.82 -29.06
CA GLY A 35 2.45 4.72 -29.89
C GLY A 35 3.06 3.31 -30.03
N ILE A 36 2.69 2.37 -29.17
CA ILE A 36 3.16 0.97 -29.21
C ILE A 36 2.20 0.14 -30.08
N SER A 37 2.61 -0.95 -30.74
CA SER A 37 1.63 -1.83 -31.40
C SER A 37 0.82 -2.65 -30.37
N GLU A 38 -0.32 -3.23 -30.73
CA GLU A 38 -1.05 -4.13 -29.81
C GLU A 38 -0.16 -5.31 -29.42
N ALA A 39 0.53 -5.92 -30.39
CA ALA A 39 1.38 -7.09 -30.17
C ALA A 39 2.58 -6.77 -29.25
N ASP A 40 3.24 -5.63 -29.46
CA ASP A 40 4.38 -5.24 -28.63
C ASP A 40 3.92 -4.88 -27.21
N PHE A 41 2.73 -4.27 -27.08
CA PHE A 41 2.15 -3.97 -25.78
C PHE A 41 1.77 -5.25 -25.03
N GLU A 42 1.13 -6.20 -25.70
CA GLU A 42 0.78 -7.51 -25.14
C GLU A 42 2.03 -8.31 -24.75
N ASP A 43 3.09 -8.30 -25.56
CA ASP A 43 4.36 -8.95 -25.23
C ASP A 43 5.03 -8.32 -23.99
N THR A 44 4.98 -6.98 -23.89
CA THR A 44 5.60 -6.24 -22.79
C THR A 44 4.81 -6.36 -21.48
N MET A 45 3.49 -6.16 -21.54
CA MET A 45 2.63 -6.04 -20.36
C MET A 45 1.98 -7.37 -19.98
N GLY A 46 1.90 -8.33 -20.89
CA GLY A 46 1.18 -9.59 -20.69
C GLY A 46 -0.35 -9.43 -20.66
N LEU A 47 -0.88 -8.31 -21.15
CA LEU A 47 -2.31 -8.05 -21.33
C LEU A 47 -2.57 -7.13 -22.53
N SER A 48 -3.80 -7.14 -23.05
CA SER A 48 -4.21 -6.25 -24.13
C SER A 48 -4.30 -4.80 -23.67
N LYS A 49 -4.22 -3.85 -24.60
CA LYS A 49 -4.42 -2.43 -24.30
C LYS A 49 -5.82 -2.15 -23.78
N SER A 50 -6.83 -2.90 -24.22
CA SER A 50 -8.20 -2.73 -23.73
C SER A 50 -8.30 -3.10 -22.25
N ALA A 51 -7.74 -4.24 -21.85
CA ALA A 51 -7.71 -4.65 -20.45
C ALA A 51 -6.90 -3.68 -19.59
N PHE A 52 -5.84 -3.08 -20.15
CA PHE A 52 -5.06 -2.07 -19.42
C PHE A 52 -5.86 -0.77 -19.24
N ARG A 53 -6.62 -0.34 -20.25
CA ARG A 53 -7.54 0.80 -20.12
C ARG A 53 -8.63 0.54 -19.07
N ASP A 54 -9.19 -0.66 -19.02
CA ASP A 54 -10.19 -1.06 -18.01
C ASP A 54 -9.60 -1.05 -16.59
N TYR A 55 -8.36 -1.50 -16.44
CA TYR A 55 -7.60 -1.37 -15.19
C TYR A 55 -7.43 0.10 -14.79
N LEU A 56 -6.98 0.96 -15.71
CA LEU A 56 -6.79 2.40 -15.45
C LEU A 56 -8.12 3.10 -15.09
N TRP A 57 -9.23 2.72 -15.74
CA TRP A 57 -10.55 3.26 -15.40
C TRP A 57 -11.02 2.82 -14.02
N THR A 58 -10.77 1.57 -13.66
CA THR A 58 -11.10 1.05 -12.33
C THR A 58 -10.29 1.77 -11.24
N ALA A 59 -9.00 1.99 -11.48
CA ALA A 59 -8.13 2.75 -10.60
C ALA A 59 -8.64 4.20 -10.41
N ALA A 60 -8.97 4.87 -11.51
CA ALA A 60 -9.54 6.22 -11.45
C ALA A 60 -10.88 6.28 -10.71
N ASP A 61 -11.78 5.31 -10.93
CA ASP A 61 -13.06 5.22 -10.22
C ASP A 61 -12.89 4.95 -8.71
N GLN A 62 -11.87 4.18 -8.33
CA GLN A 62 -11.49 4.01 -6.92
C GLN A 62 -10.98 5.33 -6.32
N GLU A 63 -10.10 6.06 -7.02
CA GLU A 63 -9.60 7.36 -6.58
C GLU A 63 -10.75 8.35 -6.33
N ASP A 64 -11.69 8.45 -7.28
CA ASP A 64 -12.85 9.35 -7.21
C ASP A 64 -13.78 9.02 -6.02
N LYS A 65 -13.82 7.75 -5.59
CA LYS A 65 -14.63 7.26 -4.47
C LYS A 65 -13.88 7.20 -3.14
N CYS A 66 -12.58 7.50 -3.13
CA CYS A 66 -11.75 7.42 -1.94
C CYS A 66 -12.29 8.35 -0.84
N LEU A 67 -12.54 7.77 0.33
CA LEU A 67 -13.02 8.52 1.51
C LEU A 67 -11.86 9.06 2.34
N ALA A 68 -10.71 8.38 2.32
CA ALA A 68 -9.51 8.80 3.03
C ALA A 68 -8.76 9.90 2.26
N GLN A 69 -9.12 11.16 2.53
CA GLN A 69 -8.51 12.36 1.92
C GLN A 69 -7.66 13.12 2.94
N GLU A 70 -6.58 13.76 2.47
CA GLU A 70 -5.71 14.57 3.33
C GLU A 70 -6.50 15.70 4.01
N GLY A 71 -6.19 15.94 5.29
CA GLY A 71 -6.90 16.91 6.14
C GLY A 71 -8.20 16.40 6.74
N GLU A 72 -8.70 15.23 6.31
CA GLU A 72 -9.94 14.63 6.81
C GLU A 72 -9.67 13.50 7.81
N SER A 73 -10.69 13.15 8.59
CA SER A 73 -10.62 11.97 9.47
C SER A 73 -10.55 10.68 8.66
N ALA A 74 -9.58 9.83 8.98
CA ALA A 74 -9.42 8.54 8.32
C ALA A 74 -10.66 7.65 8.54
N PRO A 75 -11.22 7.02 7.49
CA PRO A 75 -12.34 6.09 7.61
C PRO A 75 -12.01 4.97 8.62
N ASN A 76 -12.84 4.83 9.66
CA ASN A 76 -12.59 3.83 10.69
C ASN A 76 -12.86 2.41 10.17
N PHE A 77 -12.09 1.44 10.63
CA PHE A 77 -12.31 0.03 10.36
C PHE A 77 -12.02 -0.84 11.58
N SER A 78 -12.63 -2.03 11.58
CA SER A 78 -12.44 -3.11 12.55
C SER A 78 -12.14 -4.38 11.76
N ALA A 79 -10.97 -4.99 11.94
CA ALA A 79 -10.56 -6.06 11.03
C ALA A 79 -9.71 -7.15 11.67
N HIS A 80 -9.79 -8.36 11.10
CA HIS A 80 -8.94 -9.48 11.50
C HIS A 80 -7.47 -9.17 11.19
N THR A 81 -6.58 -9.68 12.03
CA THR A 81 -5.13 -9.58 11.82
C THR A 81 -4.48 -10.95 11.78
N LEU A 82 -3.28 -11.03 11.21
CA LEU A 82 -2.42 -12.20 11.37
C LEU A 82 -1.85 -12.25 12.80
N ASN A 83 -1.90 -13.43 13.43
CA ASN A 83 -1.16 -13.70 14.65
C ASN A 83 0.34 -13.97 14.36
N ALA A 84 1.14 -14.21 15.39
CA ALA A 84 2.57 -14.43 15.24
C ALA A 84 2.87 -15.66 14.36
N GLU A 85 2.10 -16.73 14.50
CA GLU A 85 2.23 -17.99 13.76
C GLU A 85 1.71 -17.89 12.31
N GLY A 86 0.96 -16.83 12.00
CA GLY A 86 0.38 -16.56 10.69
C GLY A 86 -1.00 -17.14 10.45
N GLY A 87 -1.69 -17.55 11.52
CA GLY A 87 -3.13 -17.77 11.51
C GLY A 87 -3.90 -16.48 11.77
N ILE A 88 -5.22 -16.57 11.78
CA ILE A 88 -6.11 -15.45 12.07
C ILE A 88 -6.15 -15.23 13.58
N PHE A 89 -5.93 -13.99 14.02
CA PHE A 89 -6.13 -13.59 15.41
C PHE A 89 -7.63 -13.55 15.74
N SER A 90 -7.99 -14.00 16.95
CA SER A 90 -9.41 -14.11 17.37
C SER A 90 -10.07 -12.76 17.62
N GLY A 91 -9.29 -11.72 17.94
CA GLY A 91 -9.78 -10.36 18.08
C GLY A 91 -9.74 -9.58 16.77
N LEU A 92 -10.29 -8.37 16.81
CA LEU A 92 -10.19 -7.39 15.74
C LEU A 92 -9.20 -6.30 16.16
N LEU A 93 -8.54 -5.71 15.18
CA LEU A 93 -7.86 -4.43 15.33
C LEU A 93 -8.84 -3.34 14.90
N ASP A 94 -9.14 -2.43 15.81
CA ASP A 94 -9.86 -1.19 15.52
C ASP A 94 -8.85 -0.07 15.22
N LEU A 95 -9.01 0.64 14.11
CA LEU A 95 -8.11 1.75 13.77
C LEU A 95 -8.12 2.83 14.87
N SER A 96 -9.28 3.05 15.51
CA SER A 96 -9.43 3.97 16.64
C SER A 96 -8.60 3.58 17.87
N ASP A 97 -8.24 2.31 18.04
CA ASP A 97 -7.41 1.88 19.18
C ASP A 97 -5.94 2.32 19.03
N LEU A 98 -5.55 2.72 17.82
CA LEU A 98 -4.21 3.21 17.51
C LEU A 98 -4.07 4.73 17.73
N ARG A 99 -5.12 5.43 18.16
CA ARG A 99 -5.08 6.88 18.43
C ARG A 99 -4.13 7.22 19.58
N GLY A 100 -3.74 8.49 19.64
CA GLY A 100 -2.74 9.01 20.58
C GLY A 100 -1.29 8.84 20.12
N ALA A 101 -1.05 8.20 18.98
CA ALA A 101 0.23 8.17 18.31
C ALA A 101 0.02 8.14 16.78
N PRO A 102 0.98 8.66 15.99
CA PRO A 102 0.89 8.58 14.54
C PRO A 102 0.79 7.14 14.04
N VAL A 103 0.01 6.93 12.98
CA VAL A 103 -0.20 5.63 12.35
C VAL A 103 0.17 5.74 10.88
N SER A 104 0.86 4.74 10.33
CA SER A 104 0.98 4.60 8.89
C SER A 104 0.31 3.33 8.42
N LEU A 105 -0.61 3.47 7.48
CA LEU A 105 -1.28 2.35 6.81
C LEU A 105 -0.58 2.09 5.48
N ILE A 106 -0.18 0.84 5.26
CA ILE A 106 0.56 0.41 4.08
C ILE A 106 -0.29 -0.64 3.36
N PHE A 107 -0.89 -0.27 2.24
CA PHE A 107 -1.74 -1.14 1.44
C PHE A 107 -0.91 -1.88 0.40
N GLY A 108 -1.17 -3.16 0.23
CA GLY A 108 -0.51 -3.97 -0.80
C GLY A 108 -0.88 -5.45 -0.73
N CYS A 109 -0.42 -6.20 -1.73
CA CYS A 109 -0.61 -7.64 -1.86
C CYS A 109 0.66 -8.33 -2.39
N TYR A 110 0.76 -9.65 -2.22
CA TYR A 110 1.97 -10.39 -2.56
C TYR A 110 2.23 -10.42 -4.07
N THR A 111 1.17 -10.56 -4.87
CA THR A 111 1.32 -10.68 -6.32
C THR A 111 1.69 -9.35 -6.99
N CYS A 112 1.70 -8.20 -6.29
CA CYS A 112 2.17 -6.92 -6.84
C CYS A 112 3.72 -6.85 -6.87
N PRO A 113 4.37 -6.87 -8.06
CA PRO A 113 5.85 -6.81 -8.13
C PRO A 113 6.42 -5.49 -7.60
N VAL A 114 5.67 -4.40 -7.75
CA VAL A 114 6.09 -3.06 -7.31
C VAL A 114 6.09 -2.99 -5.78
N PHE A 115 5.02 -3.44 -5.14
CA PHE A 115 4.98 -3.54 -3.68
C PHE A 115 6.09 -4.43 -3.13
N ARG A 116 6.31 -5.59 -3.77
CA ARG A 116 7.37 -6.53 -3.39
C ARG A 116 8.76 -5.91 -3.48
N ARG A 117 9.10 -5.20 -4.58
CA ARG A 117 10.45 -4.66 -4.79
C ARG A 117 10.83 -3.55 -3.82
N GLN A 118 9.83 -2.88 -3.22
CA GLN A 118 10.00 -1.78 -2.28
C GLN A 118 10.27 -2.24 -0.83
N SER A 119 10.23 -3.55 -0.56
CA SER A 119 10.24 -4.11 0.80
C SER A 119 11.46 -3.70 1.64
N ASP A 120 12.64 -3.59 1.03
CA ASP A 120 13.86 -3.21 1.76
C ASP A 120 13.79 -1.77 2.25
N ARG A 121 13.39 -0.84 1.38
CA ARG A 121 13.21 0.57 1.76
C ARG A 121 12.08 0.75 2.78
N MET A 122 10.98 0.01 2.65
CA MET A 122 9.93 0.00 3.68
C MET A 122 10.46 -0.46 5.05
N LYS A 123 11.26 -1.53 5.09
CA LYS A 123 11.87 -2.02 6.34
C LYS A 123 12.79 -0.97 6.97
N GLU A 124 13.60 -0.28 6.16
CA GLU A 124 14.46 0.81 6.65
C GLU A 124 13.65 1.92 7.32
N LEU A 125 12.59 2.39 6.68
CA LEU A 125 11.74 3.46 7.20
C LEU A 125 10.98 3.01 8.46
N ILE A 126 10.40 1.81 8.44
CA ILE A 126 9.73 1.21 9.61
C ILE A 126 10.69 1.11 10.79
N GLN A 127 11.93 0.66 10.55
CA GLN A 127 12.96 0.56 11.58
C GLN A 127 13.39 1.95 12.10
N HIS A 128 13.54 2.93 11.20
CA HIS A 128 13.96 4.29 11.57
C HIS A 128 12.93 5.00 12.45
N TYR A 129 11.63 4.85 12.16
CA TYR A 129 10.53 5.48 12.89
C TYR A 129 9.91 4.58 13.96
N CYS A 130 10.53 3.43 14.24
CA CYS A 130 10.03 2.46 15.21
C CYS A 130 9.86 3.09 16.59
N GLY A 131 8.68 2.89 17.21
CA GLY A 131 8.32 3.49 18.49
C GLY A 131 7.83 4.93 18.44
N ARG A 132 7.89 5.59 17.27
CA ARG A 132 7.33 6.94 17.02
C ARG A 132 6.11 6.91 16.11
N VAL A 133 6.06 5.93 15.21
CA VAL A 133 4.92 5.67 14.32
C VAL A 133 4.50 4.20 14.44
N GLN A 134 3.19 3.98 14.46
CA GLN A 134 2.61 2.64 14.40
C GLN A 134 2.39 2.25 12.94
N PHE A 135 3.12 1.25 12.46
CA PHE A 135 2.99 0.76 11.09
C PHE A 135 2.02 -0.41 11.03
N VAL A 136 1.03 -0.33 10.15
CA VAL A 136 0.03 -1.40 9.93
C VAL A 136 -0.06 -1.68 8.44
N PHE A 137 0.18 -2.93 8.07
CA PHE A 137 -0.09 -3.37 6.70
C PHE A 137 -1.57 -3.70 6.55
N VAL A 138 -2.18 -3.22 5.48
CA VAL A 138 -3.53 -3.59 5.07
C VAL A 138 -3.40 -4.48 3.85
N TYR A 139 -3.61 -5.78 4.04
CA TYR A 139 -3.46 -6.76 2.98
C TYR A 139 -4.72 -6.79 2.10
N VAL A 140 -4.57 -6.28 0.88
CA VAL A 140 -5.65 -6.17 -0.12
C VAL A 140 -5.75 -7.45 -0.95
N LEU A 141 -6.65 -7.45 -1.94
CA LEU A 141 -6.76 -8.55 -2.88
C LEU A 141 -5.53 -8.65 -3.77
N GLU A 142 -5.26 -9.86 -4.27
CA GLU A 142 -4.22 -10.06 -5.26
C GLU A 142 -4.54 -9.28 -6.54
N VAL A 143 -3.63 -8.41 -6.96
CA VAL A 143 -3.79 -7.62 -8.18
C VAL A 143 -3.26 -8.33 -9.43
N HIS A 144 -2.48 -9.40 -9.23
CA HIS A 144 -2.02 -10.28 -10.30
C HIS A 144 -2.25 -11.77 -10.01
N PRO A 145 -3.51 -12.23 -9.84
CA PRO A 145 -3.81 -13.61 -9.48
C PRO A 145 -3.69 -14.58 -10.67
N THR A 146 -3.52 -15.88 -10.38
CA THR A 146 -3.38 -16.92 -11.43
C THR A 146 -4.66 -17.22 -12.21
N ASP A 147 -5.83 -16.95 -11.60
CA ASP A 147 -7.16 -17.02 -12.20
C ASP A 147 -7.60 -15.67 -12.82
N GLY A 148 -6.67 -14.72 -12.94
CA GLY A 148 -6.81 -13.48 -13.69
C GLY A 148 -5.54 -13.18 -14.51
N TRP A 149 -5.10 -11.92 -14.50
CA TRP A 149 -3.85 -11.51 -15.13
C TRP A 149 -2.66 -11.72 -14.18
N ASN A 150 -1.56 -12.30 -14.66
CA ASN A 150 -0.33 -12.50 -13.88
C ASN A 150 0.91 -12.08 -14.68
N THR A 151 1.94 -11.60 -13.98
CA THR A 151 3.13 -11.00 -14.60
C THR A 151 4.30 -11.99 -14.75
N GLU A 152 5.19 -11.76 -15.72
CA GLU A 152 6.39 -12.58 -15.88
C GLU A 152 7.31 -12.51 -14.64
N SER A 153 7.36 -11.36 -13.97
CA SER A 153 8.08 -11.20 -12.70
C SER A 153 7.57 -12.16 -11.62
N ASN A 154 6.25 -12.36 -11.55
CA ASN A 154 5.65 -13.33 -10.62
C ASN A 154 5.99 -14.77 -11.00
N ARG A 155 5.94 -15.12 -12.30
CA ARG A 155 6.32 -16.46 -12.79
C ARG A 155 7.78 -16.78 -12.47
N THR A 156 8.68 -15.84 -12.75
CA THR A 156 10.11 -15.99 -12.44
C THR A 156 10.36 -16.14 -10.94
N ALA A 157 9.63 -15.40 -10.11
CA ALA A 157 9.75 -15.46 -8.65
C ALA A 157 8.91 -16.59 -7.99
N ALA A 158 8.20 -17.40 -8.78
CA ALA A 158 7.24 -18.40 -8.32
C ALA A 158 6.16 -17.86 -7.35
N VAL A 159 5.77 -16.59 -7.48
CA VAL A 159 4.70 -15.95 -6.70
C VAL A 159 3.38 -16.13 -7.44
N MET A 160 2.78 -17.31 -7.32
CA MET A 160 1.62 -17.74 -8.09
C MET A 160 0.46 -18.10 -7.15
N TYR A 161 -0.47 -17.17 -6.96
CA TYR A 161 -1.64 -17.34 -6.11
C TYR A 161 -2.92 -17.06 -6.88
N ALA A 162 -3.95 -17.89 -6.68
CA ALA A 162 -5.30 -17.59 -7.13
C ALA A 162 -5.94 -16.55 -6.19
N GLN A 163 -7.03 -15.93 -6.65
CA GLN A 163 -7.75 -14.97 -5.84
C GLN A 163 -8.29 -15.63 -4.56
N PRO A 164 -8.08 -15.04 -3.36
CA PRO A 164 -8.65 -15.59 -2.14
C PRO A 164 -10.18 -15.44 -2.15
N ILE A 165 -10.89 -16.54 -1.90
CA ILE A 165 -12.36 -16.61 -1.88
C ILE A 165 -12.95 -16.67 -0.46
N ASN A 166 -12.10 -16.74 0.56
CA ASN A 166 -12.44 -16.67 1.97
C ASN A 166 -11.31 -15.99 2.79
N LEU A 167 -11.56 -15.77 4.08
CA LEU A 167 -10.61 -15.13 4.99
C LEU A 167 -9.35 -15.98 5.19
N GLU A 168 -9.51 -17.30 5.27
CA GLU A 168 -8.42 -18.26 5.50
C GLU A 168 -7.43 -18.27 4.33
N ASP A 169 -7.93 -18.24 3.10
CA ASP A 169 -7.12 -18.13 1.89
C ASP A 169 -6.34 -16.82 1.90
N ARG A 170 -7.00 -15.69 2.20
CA ARG A 170 -6.32 -14.39 2.29
C ARG A 170 -5.26 -14.38 3.37
N ALA A 171 -5.56 -14.93 4.55
CA ALA A 171 -4.63 -15.04 5.66
C ALA A 171 -3.39 -15.88 5.29
N LYS A 172 -3.60 -16.98 4.56
CA LYS A 172 -2.51 -17.83 4.07
C LYS A 172 -1.56 -17.07 3.15
N ILE A 173 -2.09 -16.38 2.14
CA ILE A 173 -1.26 -15.64 1.16
C ILE A 173 -0.54 -14.48 1.86
N ALA A 174 -1.26 -13.73 2.71
CA ALA A 174 -0.68 -12.65 3.49
C ALA A 174 0.45 -13.12 4.42
N ASN A 175 0.31 -14.31 5.01
CA ASN A 175 1.37 -14.88 5.84
C ASN A 175 2.57 -15.35 5.02
N ASP A 176 2.36 -15.93 3.84
CA ASP A 176 3.44 -16.32 2.95
C ASP A 176 4.27 -15.08 2.54
N TRP A 177 3.61 -13.98 2.18
CA TRP A 177 4.25 -12.67 1.95
C TRP A 177 5.02 -12.17 3.18
N ARG A 178 4.36 -12.12 4.35
CA ARG A 178 4.97 -11.64 5.60
C ARG A 178 6.22 -12.44 5.96
N LYS A 179 6.22 -13.76 5.70
CA LYS A 179 7.38 -14.63 5.92
C LYS A 179 8.48 -14.40 4.90
N ALA A 180 8.14 -14.27 3.62
CA ALA A 180 9.10 -14.06 2.55
C ALA A 180 9.91 -12.76 2.73
N TYR A 181 9.28 -11.71 3.28
CA TYR A 181 9.93 -10.40 3.49
C TYR A 181 10.25 -10.08 4.95
N GLU A 182 9.94 -11.01 5.86
CA GLU A 182 10.23 -10.95 7.30
C GLU A 182 9.62 -9.75 8.06
N PHE A 183 8.52 -9.18 7.56
CA PHE A 183 7.83 -8.07 8.23
C PHE A 183 7.29 -8.46 9.61
N LYS A 184 7.42 -7.53 10.57
CA LYS A 184 6.98 -7.72 11.97
C LYS A 184 5.77 -6.87 12.35
N SER A 185 5.44 -5.87 11.53
CA SER A 185 4.27 -5.01 11.74
C SER A 185 2.96 -5.82 11.64
N PRO A 186 1.90 -5.40 12.36
CA PRO A 186 0.57 -5.98 12.20
C PRO A 186 0.12 -6.01 10.74
N VAL A 187 -0.55 -7.10 10.36
CA VAL A 187 -1.13 -7.29 9.02
C VAL A 187 -2.63 -7.46 9.18
N VAL A 188 -3.39 -6.46 8.74
CA VAL A 188 -4.85 -6.43 8.68
C VAL A 188 -5.33 -7.12 7.41
N LEU A 189 -6.41 -7.89 7.52
CA LEU A 189 -7.04 -8.62 6.41
C LEU A 189 -8.37 -7.97 6.05
N GLY A 190 -8.46 -7.34 4.88
CA GLY A 190 -9.67 -6.63 4.40
C GLY A 190 -10.82 -7.55 3.92
N TRP A 191 -11.31 -8.45 4.77
CA TRP A 191 -12.39 -9.40 4.47
C TRP A 191 -13.71 -9.02 5.18
N PRO A 192 -14.91 -9.36 4.67
CA PRO A 192 -15.23 -10.09 3.43
C PRO A 192 -15.37 -9.24 2.17
N ASP A 193 -15.56 -7.93 2.32
CA ASP A 193 -16.09 -7.06 1.29
C ASP A 193 -15.04 -6.12 0.67
N ASN A 194 -13.78 -6.22 1.09
CA ASN A 194 -12.71 -5.26 0.76
C ASN A 194 -13.06 -3.81 1.08
N ARG A 195 -13.97 -3.57 2.04
CA ARG A 195 -14.39 -2.21 2.35
C ARG A 195 -13.23 -1.30 2.75
N ILE A 196 -12.24 -1.82 3.48
CA ILE A 196 -11.04 -1.03 3.85
C ILE A 196 -10.30 -0.58 2.58
N ASN A 197 -10.18 -1.43 1.57
CA ASN A 197 -9.58 -1.04 0.31
C ASN A 197 -10.44 0.00 -0.43
N ALA A 198 -11.77 -0.18 -0.46
CA ALA A 198 -12.68 0.75 -1.12
C ALA A 198 -12.66 2.15 -0.48
N ASP A 199 -12.66 2.21 0.85
CA ASP A 199 -12.67 3.47 1.61
C ASP A 199 -11.33 4.24 1.46
N TYR A 200 -10.23 3.54 1.19
CA TYR A 200 -8.88 4.10 1.07
C TYR A 200 -8.29 4.07 -0.35
N ALA A 201 -9.02 3.56 -1.35
CA ALA A 201 -8.50 3.32 -2.71
C ALA A 201 -7.06 2.75 -2.70
N GLY A 202 -6.86 1.68 -1.90
CA GLY A 202 -5.53 1.20 -1.49
C GLY A 202 -4.81 0.30 -2.49
N GLU A 203 -5.52 -0.23 -3.48
CA GLU A 203 -4.97 -1.05 -4.56
C GLU A 203 -4.31 -0.18 -5.63
N PRO A 204 -3.27 -0.66 -6.34
CA PRO A 204 -2.55 -1.91 -6.08
C PRO A 204 -1.59 -1.82 -4.89
N GLU A 205 -1.13 -0.61 -4.59
CA GLU A 205 -0.40 -0.23 -3.38
C GLU A 205 -0.72 1.22 -3.05
N ARG A 206 -0.74 1.53 -1.75
CA ARG A 206 -0.94 2.90 -1.27
C ARG A 206 -0.39 3.11 0.13
N LEU A 207 0.13 4.30 0.38
CA LEU A 207 0.72 4.68 1.64
C LEU A 207 -0.08 5.82 2.26
N TYR A 208 -0.41 5.67 3.53
CA TYR A 208 -1.07 6.71 4.32
C TYR A 208 -0.25 7.00 5.57
N VAL A 209 -0.29 8.25 6.01
CA VAL A 209 0.13 8.66 7.36
C VAL A 209 -1.03 9.39 8.01
N LEU A 210 -1.32 9.00 9.25
CA LEU A 210 -2.32 9.58 10.11
C LEU A 210 -1.62 10.19 11.32
N ASP A 211 -2.10 11.34 11.78
CA ASP A 211 -1.67 11.89 13.07
C ASP A 211 -2.28 11.15 14.27
N GLY A 212 -1.97 11.61 15.48
CA GLY A 212 -2.47 11.00 16.72
C GLY A 212 -3.99 11.08 16.90
N ASP A 213 -4.65 12.05 16.27
CA ASP A 213 -6.11 12.20 16.31
C ASP A 213 -6.80 11.41 15.20
N GLY A 214 -6.02 10.92 14.24
CA GLY A 214 -6.51 10.12 13.12
C GLY A 214 -6.83 10.89 11.86
N ILE A 215 -6.32 12.12 11.76
CA ILE A 215 -6.43 12.90 10.54
C ILE A 215 -5.41 12.40 9.54
N VAL A 216 -5.81 12.23 8.29
CA VAL A 216 -4.91 11.86 7.20
C VAL A 216 -3.99 13.05 6.92
N THR A 217 -2.70 12.90 7.22
CA THR A 217 -1.68 13.93 6.96
C THR A 217 -0.89 13.67 5.68
N PHE A 218 -1.02 12.46 5.12
CA PHE A 218 -0.46 12.10 3.83
C PHE A 218 -1.22 10.94 3.21
N LYS A 219 -1.43 11.05 1.90
CA LYS A 219 -1.98 10.05 1.01
C LYS A 219 -1.07 9.98 -0.22
N SER A 220 -0.38 8.87 -0.42
CA SER A 220 0.37 8.70 -1.66
C SER A 220 -0.56 8.68 -2.87
N GLU A 221 -0.01 9.00 -4.04
CA GLU A 221 -0.65 8.63 -5.29
C GLU A 221 -0.91 7.12 -5.33
N GLN A 222 -1.89 6.71 -6.14
CA GLN A 222 -2.17 5.30 -6.36
C GLN A 222 -1.02 4.68 -7.17
N GLY A 223 -0.44 3.57 -6.70
CA GLY A 223 0.61 2.89 -7.45
C GLY A 223 0.13 2.27 -8.77
N PRO A 224 1.04 1.80 -9.64
CA PRO A 224 2.47 1.66 -9.44
C PRO A 224 3.24 2.50 -10.47
N TYR A 225 3.27 3.83 -10.32
CA TYR A 225 3.79 4.69 -11.39
C TYR A 225 5.21 5.18 -11.14
N TYR A 226 5.64 5.38 -9.88
CA TYR A 226 6.98 5.85 -9.54
C TYR A 226 7.47 5.31 -8.19
N ASP A 227 8.78 5.11 -8.00
CA ASP A 227 9.35 4.76 -6.67
C ASP A 227 9.46 5.98 -5.73
N SER A 228 9.20 7.19 -6.24
CA SER A 228 9.34 8.45 -5.49
C SER A 228 8.39 8.53 -4.30
N HIS A 229 7.23 7.85 -4.33
CA HIS A 229 6.28 7.89 -3.22
C HIS A 229 6.84 7.38 -1.89
N LEU A 230 7.92 6.57 -1.90
CA LEU A 230 8.57 6.14 -0.66
C LEU A 230 9.33 7.27 0.02
N GLU A 231 9.87 8.21 -0.75
CA GLU A 231 10.56 9.37 -0.20
C GLU A 231 9.56 10.44 0.24
N ASP A 232 8.45 10.60 -0.47
CA ASP A 232 7.33 11.43 -0.02
C ASP A 232 6.73 10.87 1.29
N TRP A 233 6.58 9.55 1.36
CA TRP A 233 6.17 8.86 2.58
C TRP A 233 7.19 9.07 3.71
N ALA A 234 8.50 8.95 3.44
CA ALA A 234 9.54 9.23 4.42
C ALA A 234 9.47 10.68 4.95
N ALA A 235 9.25 11.66 4.06
CA ALA A 235 9.09 13.05 4.45
C ALA A 235 7.83 13.27 5.31
N SER A 236 6.73 12.58 4.99
CA SER A 236 5.51 12.63 5.80
C SER A 236 5.69 11.99 7.19
N LEU A 237 6.33 10.82 7.26
CA LEU A 237 6.69 10.17 8.52
C LEU A 237 7.54 11.09 9.39
N GLU A 238 8.49 11.80 8.79
CA GLU A 238 9.29 12.81 9.49
C GLU A 238 8.44 13.97 10.01
N ASN A 239 7.49 14.47 9.22
CA ASN A 239 6.63 15.59 9.64
C ASN A 239 5.74 15.22 10.82
N VAL A 240 5.16 14.02 10.85
CA VAL A 240 4.23 13.62 11.92
C VAL A 240 4.92 13.31 13.25
N VAL A 241 6.23 13.05 13.23
CA VAL A 241 7.02 12.79 14.46
C VAL A 241 7.75 14.02 15.00
N ARG A 242 7.78 15.14 14.25
CA ARG A 242 8.38 16.38 14.73
C ARG A 242 7.52 16.98 15.84
N PRO A 243 8.11 17.40 16.98
CA PRO A 243 7.39 18.18 17.97
C PRO A 243 6.89 19.49 17.35
N ILE A 244 5.62 19.82 17.59
CA ILE A 244 5.03 21.14 17.31
C ILE A 244 5.74 22.20 18.17
#